data_AF-C3XHG5-F1
#
_entry.id   AF-C3XHG5-F1
#
_cell.length_a   1.000
_cell.length_b   1.000
_cell.length_c   1.000
_cell.angle_alpha   90.00
_cell.angle_beta   90.00
_cell.angle_gamma   90.00
#
_symmetry.space_group_name_H-M   'P 1'
#
loop_
_entity.id
_entity.type
_entity.pdbx_description
1 polymer ?
#
loop_
_entity_poly.entity_id
_entity_poly.type
_entity_poly.pdbx_seq_one_letter_code
_entity_poly.pdbx_strand_id
1 'polypeptide(L)' 'MILGRGYDTKGLFYRFYEVGTNREDANKKKFGISDDNKFYIENNTLQGKPAHKLARNYLVTQIRKNKTYKEKK' A
#
# COMPACT_ATOMS: atom_id res chain seq x y z
N MET A 1 3.25 5.87 -0.30
CA MET A 1 2.26 6.46 -1.24
C MET A 1 1.69 5.34 -2.10
N ILE A 2 0.37 5.28 -2.34
CA ILE A 2 -0.22 4.28 -3.25
C ILE A 2 0.02 4.74 -4.69
N LEU A 3 0.58 3.85 -5.52
CA LEU A 3 1.01 4.16 -6.89
C LEU A 3 -0.01 3.73 -7.95
N GLY A 4 -0.82 2.73 -7.65
CA GLY A 4 -1.78 2.18 -8.60
C GLY A 4 -2.37 0.87 -8.12
N ARG A 5 -3.26 0.31 -8.94
CA ARG A 5 -3.91 -0.99 -8.70
C ARG A 5 -3.48 -2.01 -9.75
N GLY A 6 -3.48 -3.28 -9.38
CA GLY A 6 -3.23 -4.40 -10.27
C GLY A 6 -3.97 -5.65 -9.82
N TYR A 7 -3.87 -6.73 -10.58
CA TYR A 7 -4.49 -8.01 -10.25
C TYR A 7 -3.46 -9.13 -10.40
N ASP A 8 -3.40 -10.04 -9.44
CA ASP A 8 -2.59 -11.26 -9.51
C ASP A 8 -3.37 -12.48 -8.99
N THR A 9 -2.70 -13.61 -8.79
CA THR A 9 -3.32 -14.86 -8.34
C THR A 9 -3.97 -14.76 -6.95
N LYS A 10 -3.61 -13.75 -6.14
CA LYS A 10 -4.24 -13.45 -4.84
C LYS A 10 -5.37 -12.42 -4.96
N GLY A 11 -5.64 -11.93 -6.16
CA GLY A 11 -6.70 -10.99 -6.47
C GLY A 11 -6.21 -9.56 -6.65
N LEU A 12 -7.10 -8.60 -6.32
CA LEU A 12 -6.84 -7.18 -6.44
C LEU A 12 -5.78 -6.74 -5.43
N PHE A 13 -4.76 -6.03 -5.91
CA PHE A 13 -3.74 -5.42 -5.06
C PHE A 13 -3.50 -3.95 -5.42
N TYR A 14 -2.90 -3.22 -4.48
CA TYR A 14 -2.45 -1.85 -4.66
C TYR A 14 -0.94 -1.79 -4.48
N ARG A 15 -0.24 -1.18 -5.44
CA ARG A 15 1.21 -0.94 -5.30
C ARG A 15 1.45 0.25 -4.41
N PHE A 16 2.56 0.22 -3.67
CA PHE A 16 2.98 1.36 -2.88
C PHE A 16 4.48 1.64 -2.96
N TYR A 17 4.80 2.93 -2.84
CA TYR A 17 6.15 3.42 -2.63
C TYR A 17 6.46 3.45 -1.13
N GLU A 18 7.50 2.73 -0.73
CA GLU A 18 8.06 2.76 0.63
C GLU A 18 9.15 3.83 0.71
N VAL A 19 8.85 4.93 1.41
CA VAL A 19 9.78 6.04 1.61
C VAL A 19 10.89 5.68 2.60
N GLY A 20 12.09 6.19 2.38
CA GLY A 20 13.24 5.99 3.28
C GLY A 20 13.94 4.63 3.13
N THR A 21 13.53 3.80 2.17
CA THR A 21 14.22 2.54 1.85
C THR A 21 15.36 2.79 0.87
N ASN A 22 16.58 2.89 1.38
CA ASN A 22 17.80 3.10 0.57
C ASN A 22 18.44 1.81 0.04
N ARG A 23 17.93 0.63 0.47
CA ARG A 23 18.50 -0.66 0.06
C ARG A 23 18.20 -0.97 -1.40
N GLU A 24 19.16 -1.60 -2.06
CA GLU A 24 19.09 -2.05 -3.45
C GLU A 24 19.08 -3.58 -3.54
N ASP A 25 18.42 -4.11 -4.57
CA ASP A 25 18.51 -5.51 -4.96
C ASP A 25 19.78 -5.80 -5.78
N ALA A 26 19.94 -7.04 -6.25
CA ALA A 26 21.09 -7.47 -7.05
C ALA A 26 21.27 -6.69 -8.36
N ASN A 27 20.21 -6.05 -8.86
CA ASN A 27 20.20 -5.27 -10.09
C ASN A 27 20.28 -3.75 -9.83
N LYS A 28 20.67 -3.33 -8.61
CA LYS A 28 20.73 -1.92 -8.17
C LYS A 28 19.36 -1.21 -8.15
N LYS A 29 18.25 -1.95 -8.16
CA LYS A 29 16.91 -1.36 -8.05
C LYS A 29 16.59 -1.13 -6.57
N LYS A 30 16.08 0.06 -6.24
CA LYS A 30 15.68 0.40 -4.87
C LYS A 30 14.46 -0.43 -4.46
N PHE A 31 14.53 -1.09 -3.30
CA PHE A 31 13.41 -1.85 -2.77
C PHE A 31 12.18 -0.97 -2.46
N GLY A 32 12.38 0.33 -2.22
CA GLY A 32 11.28 1.26 -2.01
C GLY A 32 10.32 1.36 -3.20
N ILE A 33 10.80 1.15 -4.43
CA ILE A 33 10.00 1.11 -5.68
C ILE A 33 9.77 -0.31 -6.19
N SER A 34 9.96 -1.34 -5.35
CA SER A 34 9.77 -2.73 -5.80
C SER A 34 8.31 -2.99 -6.20
N ASP A 35 8.13 -3.80 -7.25
CA ASP A 35 6.82 -4.25 -7.70
C ASP A 35 6.16 -5.25 -6.71
N ASP A 36 6.96 -5.76 -5.77
CA ASP A 36 6.52 -6.63 -4.67
C ASP A 36 5.94 -5.85 -3.49
N ASN A 37 6.04 -4.51 -3.48
CA ASN A 37 5.38 -3.66 -2.50
C ASN A 37 3.87 -3.62 -2.79
N LYS A 38 3.15 -4.61 -2.29
CA LYS A 38 1.71 -4.81 -2.55
C LYS A 38 0.89 -4.76 -1.26
N PHE A 39 -0.22 -4.03 -1.32
CA PHE A 39 -1.32 -4.08 -0.38
C PHE A 39 -2.47 -4.91 -0.96
N TYR A 40 -3.01 -5.83 -0.17
CA TYR A 40 -4.23 -6.57 -0.49
C TYR A 40 -5.37 -6.08 0.41
N ILE A 41 -6.61 -6.20 -0.08
CA ILE A 41 -7.79 -5.88 0.72
C ILE A 41 -8.15 -7.11 1.56
N GLU A 42 -8.22 -6.92 2.87
CA GLU A 42 -8.72 -7.91 3.82
C GLU A 42 -9.59 -7.20 4.86
N ASN A 43 -10.83 -7.65 5.05
CA ASN A 43 -11.77 -7.09 6.03
C ASN A 43 -11.93 -5.56 5.95
N ASN A 44 -12.07 -5.01 4.72
CA ASN A 44 -12.14 -3.56 4.44
C ASN A 44 -10.88 -2.75 4.81
N THR A 45 -9.77 -3.43 5.09
CA THR A 45 -8.47 -2.80 5.36
C THR A 45 -7.47 -3.17 4.28
N LEU A 46 -6.52 -2.27 4.00
CA LEU A 46 -5.43 -2.53 3.07
C LEU A 46 -4.20 -2.97 3.87
N GLN A 47 -3.77 -4.21 3.67
CA GLN A 47 -2.67 -4.84 4.40
C GLN A 47 -1.57 -5.30 3.45
N GLY A 48 -0.32 -5.06 3.83
CA GLY A 48 0.80 -5.34 2.94
C GLY A 48 2.14 -5.33 3.65
N LYS A 49 3.12 -5.96 3.01
CA LYS A 49 4.51 -5.98 3.47
C LYS A 49 5.38 -5.28 2.42
N PRO A 50 6.41 -4.53 2.85
CA PRO A 50 7.42 -4.04 1.94
C PRO A 50 8.27 -5.21 1.43
N ALA A 51 8.82 -5.06 0.23
CA ALA A 51 9.77 -5.99 -0.37
C ALA A 51 11.07 -6.10 0.45
N HIS A 52 11.36 -5.09 1.27
CA HIS A 52 12.50 -5.06 2.16
C HIS A 52 12.06 -4.91 3.62
N LYS A 53 12.66 -5.68 4.54
CA LYS A 53 12.24 -5.81 5.96
C LYS A 53 10.85 -6.42 6.11
N LEU A 54 10.71 -7.68 5.69
CA LEU A 54 9.47 -8.50 5.76
C LEU A 54 8.86 -8.64 7.17
N ALA A 55 9.59 -8.26 8.22
CA ALA A 55 9.07 -8.18 9.59
C ALA A 55 8.14 -6.97 9.81
N ARG A 56 8.14 -5.97 8.91
CA ARG A 56 7.23 -4.82 8.98
C ARG A 56 5.92 -5.15 8.26
N ASN A 57 4.81 -4.93 8.95
CA ASN A 57 3.46 -4.98 8.40
C ASN A 57 2.92 -3.55 8.32
N TYR A 58 2.41 -3.18 7.16
CA TYR A 58 1.69 -1.93 6.97
C TYR A 58 0.20 -2.20 6.91
N LEU A 59 -0.55 -1.44 7.69
CA LEU A 59 -2.00 -1.37 7.68
C LEU A 59 -2.40 0.03 7.25
N VAL A 60 -3.15 0.15 6.17
CA VAL A 60 -3.76 1.40 5.74
C VAL A 60 -5.23 1.37 6.14
N THR A 61 -5.59 2.20 7.11
CA THR A 61 -6.96 2.43 7.54
C THR A 61 -7.50 3.69 6.87
N GLN A 62 -8.64 3.57 6.17
CA GLN A 62 -9.32 4.75 5.66
C GLN A 62 -10.07 5.44 6.81
N ILE A 63 -9.56 6.57 7.29
CA ILE A 63 -10.29 7.43 8.24
C ILE A 63 -11.24 8.32 7.43
N ARG A 64 -12.49 7.90 7.23
CA ARG A 64 -13.53 8.80 6.66
C ARG A 64 -14.00 9.77 7.76
N LYS A 65 -13.70 11.06 7.63
CA LYS A 65 -14.52 12.10 8.28
C LYS A 65 -15.79 12.24 7.46
N ASN A 66 -16.94 11.82 8.00
CA ASN A 66 -18.23 12.17 7.40
C ASN A 66 -18.37 13.70 7.42
N LYS A 67 -18.40 14.33 6.25
CA LYS A 67 -18.92 15.70 6.13
C LYS A 67 -20.43 15.61 6.10
N THR A 68 -21.08 15.88 7.22
CA THR A 68 -22.52 16.14 7.26
C THR A 68 -22.76 17.49 6.60
N TYR A 69 -23.22 17.49 5.36
CA TYR A 69 -23.80 18.68 4.75
C TYR A 69 -25.19 18.84 5.35
N LYS A 70 -25.38 19.82 6.24
CA LYS A 70 -26.72 20.22 6.66
C LYS A 70 -27.41 20.80 5.43
N GLU A 71 -28.49 20.18 4.97
CA GLU A 71 -29.40 20.79 4.02
C GLU A 71 -29.89 22.11 4.63
N LYS A 72 -29.68 23.23 3.91
CA LYS A 72 -30.34 24.49 4.25
C LYS A 72 -31.80 24.34 3.85
N LYS A 73 -32.69 24.38 4.83
CA LYS A 73 -34.14 24.56 4.64
C LYS A 73 -34.43 25.89 3.96
#